data_AF-A0A349IPY7-F1
#
_entry.id   AF-A0A349IPY7-F1
#
_cell.length_a   1.000
_cell.length_b   1.000
_cell.length_c   1.000
_cell.angle_alpha   90.00
_cell.angle_beta   90.00
_cell.angle_gamma   90.00
#
_symmetry.space_group_name_H-M   'P 1'
#
loop_
_entity.id
_entity.type
_entity.pdbx_description
1 polymer ?
#
loop_
_entity_poly.entity_id
_entity_poly.type
_entity_poly.pdbx_seq_one_letter_code
_entity_poly.pdbx_strand_id
1 'polypeptide(L)'
;MNKKILTIAQNKFNKFSKEYNNFINIIIDDWRGFRFIFDTDDVRKCNNDCPNCPLYNLVKDERKKNNFSAGLYKASNEDKVLFGPQNFLNCKTLEQYKNCFIEFLLQKAKTQKKIEEELDLIFNVEFIYTKNKNPKQTKEKFREDIIQKVLEKMEDPRKKIILNYIQK
;
A
#
# COMPACT_ATOMS: atom_id res chain seq x y z
N MET A 1 -13.21 -4.46 0.92
CA MET A 1 -12.65 -4.22 2.26
C MET A 1 -13.74 -4.32 3.33
N ASN A 2 -13.45 -4.90 4.51
CA ASN A 2 -14.42 -5.03 5.61
C ASN A 2 -14.76 -3.67 6.24
N LYS A 3 -16.05 -3.30 6.34
CA LYS A 3 -16.52 -2.03 6.93
C LYS A 3 -16.03 -1.79 8.36
N LYS A 4 -15.91 -2.84 9.17
CA LYS A 4 -15.39 -2.75 10.54
C LYS A 4 -13.91 -2.34 10.53
N ILE A 5 -13.11 -2.93 9.64
CA ILE A 5 -11.69 -2.60 9.48
C ILE A 5 -11.53 -1.15 9.03
N LEU A 6 -12.33 -0.72 8.05
CA LEU A 6 -12.33 0.69 7.58
C LEU A 6 -12.66 1.66 8.70
N THR A 7 -13.66 1.36 9.52
CA THR A 7 -14.05 2.21 10.65
C THR A 7 -12.93 2.32 11.68
N ILE A 8 -12.29 1.19 12.02
CA ILE A 8 -11.15 1.17 12.94
C ILE A 8 -9.97 1.99 12.39
N ALA A 9 -9.66 1.80 11.10
CA ALA A 9 -8.61 2.53 10.40
C ALA A 9 -8.91 4.03 10.38
N GLN A 10 -10.10 4.46 9.99
CA GLN A 10 -10.48 5.87 9.97
C GLN A 10 -10.36 6.51 11.36
N ASN A 11 -10.88 5.86 12.40
CA ASN A 11 -10.77 6.35 13.78
C ASN A 11 -9.31 6.49 14.22
N LYS A 12 -8.46 5.53 13.84
CA LYS A 12 -7.04 5.57 14.14
C LYS A 12 -6.32 6.70 13.40
N PHE A 13 -6.61 6.88 12.11
CA PHE A 13 -6.07 8.00 11.34
C PHE A 13 -6.47 9.35 11.92
N ASN A 14 -7.75 9.52 12.29
CA ASN A 14 -8.24 10.75 12.92
C ASN A 14 -7.54 11.07 14.25
N LYS A 15 -7.03 10.06 14.97
CA LYS A 15 -6.19 10.28 16.15
C LYS A 15 -4.81 10.78 15.72
N PHE A 16 -4.14 10.07 14.82
CA PHE A 16 -2.81 10.42 14.34
C PHE A 16 -2.75 11.81 13.70
N SER A 17 -3.77 12.20 12.94
CA SER A 17 -3.81 13.50 12.25
C SER A 17 -3.85 14.70 13.20
N LYS A 18 -4.15 14.49 14.48
CA LYS A 18 -4.08 15.53 15.53
C LYS A 18 -2.66 15.76 16.04
N GLU A 19 -1.81 14.75 15.93
CA GLU A 19 -0.45 14.73 16.47
C GLU A 19 0.61 14.89 15.35
N TYR A 20 0.22 14.64 14.10
CA TYR A 20 1.10 14.63 12.95
C TYR A 20 0.39 15.13 11.68
N ASN A 21 0.94 16.15 11.04
CA ASN A 21 0.33 16.87 9.90
C ASN A 21 1.02 16.64 8.55
N ASN A 22 2.11 15.86 8.52
CA ASN A 22 2.90 15.60 7.30
C ASN A 22 2.32 14.47 6.43
N PHE A 23 1.09 14.01 6.70
CA PHE A 23 0.43 12.98 5.89
C PHE A 23 0.12 13.47 4.47
N ILE A 24 0.39 12.63 3.47
CA ILE A 24 0.07 12.89 2.07
C ILE A 24 -0.95 11.88 1.57
N ASN A 25 -0.67 10.58 1.69
CA ASN A 25 -1.67 9.52 1.46
C ASN A 25 -1.60 8.50 2.60
N ILE A 26 -2.77 8.09 3.09
CA ILE A 26 -2.92 6.94 3.98
C ILE A 26 -3.80 5.92 3.31
N ILE A 27 -3.21 4.77 3.05
CA ILE A 27 -3.85 3.66 2.35
C ILE A 27 -3.98 2.50 3.33
N ILE A 28 -5.04 1.72 3.22
CA ILE A 28 -5.15 0.42 3.89
C ILE A 28 -5.10 -0.68 2.83
N ASP A 29 -4.25 -1.67 3.08
CA ASP A 29 -4.13 -2.90 2.31
C ASP A 29 -4.20 -4.11 3.24
N ASP A 30 -4.30 -5.31 2.67
CA ASP A 30 -4.26 -6.59 3.38
C ASP A 30 -3.14 -7.52 2.91
N TRP A 31 -2.15 -7.00 2.20
CA TRP A 31 -1.07 -7.80 1.60
C TRP A 31 -0.27 -8.63 2.62
N ARG A 32 -0.09 -8.09 3.84
CA ARG A 32 0.48 -8.81 5.00
C ARG A 32 -0.45 -8.71 6.22
N GLY A 33 -1.75 -8.75 5.97
CA GLY A 33 -2.80 -8.41 6.93
C GLY A 33 -3.10 -6.91 6.94
N PHE A 34 -4.28 -6.55 7.47
CA PHE A 34 -4.78 -5.18 7.38
C PHE A 34 -3.85 -4.18 8.07
N ARG A 35 -3.30 -3.24 7.30
CA ARG A 35 -2.30 -2.28 7.79
C ARG A 35 -2.37 -0.97 7.04
N PHE A 36 -1.82 0.09 7.63
CA PHE A 36 -1.62 1.34 6.92
C PHE A 36 -0.39 1.30 6.02
N ILE A 37 -0.47 1.89 4.83
CA ILE A 37 0.68 2.35 4.06
C ILE A 37 0.73 3.87 4.19
N PHE A 38 1.89 4.37 4.59
CA PHE A 38 2.15 5.77 4.91
C PHE A 38 2.97 6.42 3.79
N ASP A 39 2.33 7.30 3.01
CA ASP A 39 3.02 8.29 2.17
C ASP A 39 2.99 9.62 2.91
N THR A 40 4.15 10.05 3.41
CA THR A 40 4.33 11.29 4.17
C THR A 40 5.54 12.06 3.66
N ASP A 41 5.67 13.33 4.05
CA ASP A 41 6.87 14.12 3.72
C ASP A 41 8.15 13.47 4.29
N ASP A 42 8.08 12.84 5.46
CA ASP A 42 9.22 12.12 6.07
C ASP A 42 9.60 10.87 5.27
N VAL A 43 8.61 10.11 4.77
CA VAL A 43 8.84 8.91 3.96
C VAL A 43 9.53 9.25 2.64
N ARG A 44 9.19 10.39 2.04
CA ARG A 44 9.83 10.90 0.81
C ARG A 44 11.28 11.29 1.00
N LYS A 45 11.69 11.62 2.22
CA LYS A 45 13.06 11.98 2.62
C LYS A 45 13.74 10.89 3.44
N CYS A 46 13.18 9.68 3.45
CA CYS A 46 13.63 8.60 4.31
C CYS A 46 15.08 8.19 3.99
N ASN A 47 15.93 8.28 5.00
CA ASN A 47 17.32 7.83 4.99
C ASN A 47 17.54 6.62 5.94
N ASN A 48 16.46 5.97 6.38
CA ASN A 48 16.45 4.89 7.36
C ASN A 48 16.88 5.25 8.80
N ASP A 49 17.06 6.53 9.15
CA ASP A 49 17.26 6.99 10.54
C ASP A 49 15.93 7.00 11.32
N CYS A 50 15.46 5.81 11.66
CA CYS A 50 14.14 5.60 12.26
C CYS A 50 13.97 6.27 13.64
N PRO A 51 14.96 6.26 14.56
CA PRO A 51 14.83 6.92 15.85
C PRO A 51 14.50 8.41 15.78
N ASN A 52 14.98 9.11 14.74
CA ASN A 52 14.73 10.54 14.52
C ASN A 52 13.55 10.83 13.58
N CYS A 53 12.92 9.80 13.02
CA CYS A 53 11.78 9.95 12.11
C CYS A 53 10.49 10.26 12.88
N PRO A 54 9.80 11.39 12.64
CA PRO A 54 8.58 11.73 13.37
C PRO A 54 7.45 10.72 13.15
N LEU A 55 7.28 10.22 11.92
CA LEU A 55 6.31 9.14 11.64
C LEU A 55 6.61 7.89 12.48
N TYR A 56 7.87 7.46 12.55
CA TYR A 56 8.24 6.30 13.36
C TYR A 56 7.89 6.50 14.83
N ASN A 57 8.24 7.66 15.39
CA ASN A 57 7.95 7.97 16.78
C ASN A 57 6.46 8.03 17.10
N LEU A 58 5.62 8.43 16.14
CA LEU A 58 4.16 8.43 16.27
C LEU A 58 3.58 7.01 16.40
N VAL A 59 4.13 6.03 15.66
CA VAL A 59 3.49 4.71 15.50
C VAL A 59 4.30 3.53 16.07
N LYS A 60 5.50 3.75 16.62
CA LYS A 60 6.40 2.68 17.11
C LYS A 60 5.77 1.77 18.18
N ASP A 61 4.84 2.29 18.97
CA ASP A 61 4.15 1.55 20.03
C ASP A 61 2.79 0.97 19.59
N GLU A 62 2.42 1.18 18.32
CA GLU A 62 1.17 0.66 17.77
C GLU A 62 1.26 -0.84 17.51
N ARG A 63 0.32 -1.59 18.10
CA ARG A 63 0.23 -3.04 18.00
C ARG A 63 -0.99 -3.46 17.20
N LYS A 64 -0.92 -4.65 16.60
CA LYS A 64 -2.07 -5.27 15.93
C LYS A 64 -3.22 -5.45 16.92
N LYS A 65 -4.41 -4.93 16.57
CA LYS A 65 -5.67 -5.09 17.31
C LYS A 65 -6.79 -5.39 16.32
N ASN A 66 -7.64 -6.36 16.62
CA ASN A 66 -8.81 -6.69 15.80
C ASN A 66 -8.49 -6.91 14.30
N ASN A 67 -7.42 -7.66 14.02
CA ASN A 67 -6.89 -7.93 12.67
C ASN A 67 -6.31 -6.74 11.90
N PHE A 68 -6.31 -5.53 12.47
CA PHE A 68 -5.72 -4.33 11.90
C PHE A 68 -4.47 -3.90 12.69
N SER A 69 -3.44 -3.41 12.00
CA SER A 69 -2.25 -2.83 12.63
C SER A 69 -1.93 -1.46 12.05
N ALA A 70 -1.84 -0.47 12.93
CA ALA A 70 -1.38 0.88 12.58
C ALA A 70 0.13 1.05 12.72
N GLY A 71 0.82 0.04 13.27
CA GLY A 71 2.27 0.05 13.44
C GLY A 71 3.03 -0.30 12.17
N LEU A 72 4.34 -0.16 12.24
CA LEU A 72 5.24 -0.41 11.12
C LEU A 72 5.72 -1.86 11.09
N TYR A 73 5.70 -2.47 9.91
CA TYR A 73 6.17 -3.83 9.69
C TYR A 73 7.60 -3.80 9.21
N LYS A 74 8.51 -4.38 10.00
CA LYS A 74 9.93 -4.44 9.64
C LYS A 74 10.11 -5.23 8.34
N ALA A 75 10.82 -4.64 7.39
CA ALA A 75 11.14 -5.30 6.13
C ALA A 75 12.30 -6.28 6.33
N SER A 76 12.14 -7.51 5.84
CA SER A 76 13.25 -8.46 5.69
C SER A 76 14.19 -8.04 4.55
N ASN A 77 15.33 -8.69 4.42
CA ASN A 77 16.23 -8.46 3.29
C ASN A 77 15.55 -8.80 1.96
N GLU A 78 14.76 -9.87 1.92
CA GLU A 78 13.97 -10.28 0.75
C GLU A 78 12.91 -9.23 0.39
N ASP A 79 12.23 -8.69 1.40
CA ASP A 79 11.26 -7.61 1.18
C ASP A 79 11.90 -6.36 0.59
N LYS A 80 13.12 -6.01 1.01
CA LYS A 80 13.82 -4.83 0.48
C LYS A 80 14.20 -4.95 -0.99
N VAL A 81 14.44 -6.17 -1.47
CA VAL A 81 14.67 -6.44 -2.90
C VAL A 81 13.42 -6.14 -3.72
N LEU A 82 12.23 -6.41 -3.19
CA LEU A 82 10.96 -6.28 -3.93
C LEU A 82 10.27 -4.93 -3.73
N PHE A 83 10.34 -4.39 -2.51
CA PHE A 83 9.55 -3.23 -2.09
C PHE A 83 10.42 -1.99 -1.85
N GLY A 84 11.72 -2.08 -2.07
CA GLY A 84 12.67 -0.98 -1.92
C GLY A 84 13.31 -0.88 -0.53
N PRO A 85 14.27 0.05 -0.37
CA PRO A 85 15.31 -0.02 0.66
C PRO A 85 14.86 0.36 2.08
N GLN A 86 13.64 0.88 2.26
CA GLN A 86 13.18 1.33 3.58
C GLN A 86 13.12 0.19 4.60
N ASN A 87 13.45 0.50 5.85
CA ASN A 87 13.42 -0.47 6.97
C ASN A 87 12.03 -1.02 7.29
N PHE A 88 10.97 -0.34 6.85
CA PHE A 88 9.60 -0.74 7.10
C PHE A 88 8.80 -0.83 5.80
N LEU A 89 8.02 -1.89 5.65
CA LEU A 89 7.20 -2.19 4.47
C LEU A 89 6.14 -1.11 4.20
N ASN A 90 5.62 -0.52 5.28
CA ASN A 90 4.53 0.44 5.23
C ASN A 90 4.99 1.86 4.88
N CYS A 91 6.30 2.14 4.92
CA CYS A 91 6.86 3.45 4.61
C CYS A 91 7.16 3.53 3.10
N LYS A 92 6.16 3.91 2.31
CA LYS A 92 6.25 4.01 0.84
C LYS A 92 5.59 5.28 0.34
N THR A 93 6.23 5.94 -0.61
CA THR A 93 5.52 6.93 -1.43
C THR A 93 4.45 6.24 -2.25
N LEU A 94 3.41 6.97 -2.70
CA LEU A 94 2.38 6.39 -3.54
C LEU A 94 2.96 5.71 -4.80
N GLU A 95 3.96 6.31 -5.43
CA GLU A 95 4.62 5.74 -6.61
C GLU A 95 5.41 4.47 -6.27
N GLN A 96 6.17 4.47 -5.16
CA GLN A 96 6.86 3.26 -4.71
C GLN A 96 5.87 2.13 -4.43
N TYR A 97 4.75 2.44 -3.78
CA TYR A 97 3.73 1.45 -3.48
C TYR A 97 3.04 0.90 -4.74
N LYS A 98 2.72 1.74 -5.73
CA LYS A 98 2.27 1.27 -7.05
C LYS A 98 3.27 0.32 -7.70
N ASN A 99 4.55 0.69 -7.68
CA ASN A 99 5.61 -0.12 -8.28
C ASN A 99 5.76 -1.47 -7.60
N CYS A 100 5.47 -1.58 -6.29
CA CYS A 100 5.45 -2.88 -5.61
C CYS A 100 4.48 -3.86 -6.29
N PHE A 101 3.24 -3.44 -6.58
CA PHE A 101 2.25 -4.26 -7.28
C PHE A 101 2.66 -4.59 -8.71
N ILE A 102 3.16 -3.59 -9.45
CA ILE A 102 3.60 -3.75 -10.84
C ILE A 102 4.73 -4.78 -10.93
N GLU A 103 5.77 -4.64 -10.11
CA GLU A 103 6.90 -5.56 -10.10
C GLU A 103 6.48 -6.97 -9.63
N PHE A 104 5.58 -7.06 -8.65
CA PHE A 104 5.07 -8.37 -8.22
C PHE A 104 4.31 -9.08 -9.35
N LEU A 105 3.40 -8.38 -10.05
CA LEU A 105 2.66 -8.93 -11.19
C LEU A 105 3.58 -9.34 -12.34
N LEU A 106 4.59 -8.54 -12.68
CA LEU A 106 5.51 -8.83 -13.78
C LEU A 106 6.47 -9.97 -13.44
N GLN A 107 7.08 -9.92 -12.24
CA GLN A 107 8.21 -10.77 -11.89
C GLN A 107 7.86 -12.00 -11.05
N LYS A 108 6.83 -11.95 -10.20
CA LYS A 108 6.54 -13.00 -9.21
C LYS A 108 5.22 -13.73 -9.46
N ALA A 109 4.19 -13.05 -9.97
CA ALA A 109 2.92 -13.67 -10.32
C ALA A 109 3.02 -14.42 -11.67
N LYS A 110 3.41 -15.70 -11.61
CA LYS A 110 3.59 -16.55 -12.80
C LYS A 110 2.39 -17.42 -13.15
N THR A 111 1.45 -17.60 -12.23
CA THR A 111 0.25 -18.44 -12.42
C THR A 111 -1.01 -17.58 -12.40
N GLN A 112 -2.09 -18.07 -13.03
CA GLN A 112 -3.39 -17.39 -12.99
C GLN A 112 -3.83 -17.08 -11.57
N LYS A 113 -3.81 -18.09 -10.68
CA LYS A 113 -4.17 -17.92 -9.28
C LYS A 113 -3.37 -16.79 -8.62
N LYS A 114 -2.06 -16.71 -8.84
CA LYS A 114 -1.21 -15.66 -8.25
C LYS A 114 -1.49 -14.28 -8.83
N ILE A 115 -1.83 -14.20 -10.12
CA ILE A 115 -2.23 -12.94 -10.76
C ILE A 115 -3.56 -12.48 -10.17
N GLU A 116 -4.56 -13.36 -10.10
CA GLU A 116 -5.88 -13.04 -9.54
C GLU A 116 -5.79 -12.65 -8.06
N GLU A 117 -5.01 -13.36 -7.24
CA GLU A 117 -4.77 -12.99 -5.83
C GLU A 117 -4.16 -11.59 -5.70
N GLU A 118 -3.22 -11.21 -6.57
CA GLU A 118 -2.59 -9.89 -6.54
C GLU A 118 -3.55 -8.79 -7.06
N LEU A 119 -4.37 -9.10 -8.06
CA LEU A 119 -5.45 -8.21 -8.51
C LEU A 119 -6.48 -8.00 -7.40
N ASP A 120 -6.87 -9.04 -6.67
CA ASP A 120 -7.77 -8.91 -5.52
C ASP A 120 -7.23 -7.90 -4.51
N LEU A 121 -5.92 -7.93 -4.22
CA LEU A 121 -5.27 -6.94 -3.34
C LEU A 121 -5.39 -5.51 -3.91
N ILE A 122 -5.06 -5.30 -5.19
CA ILE A 122 -5.18 -4.00 -5.88
C ILE A 122 -6.63 -3.47 -5.83
N PHE A 123 -7.61 -4.35 -6.01
CA PHE A 123 -9.03 -4.01 -5.97
C PHE A 123 -9.62 -3.96 -4.55
N ASN A 124 -8.86 -4.37 -3.53
CA ASN A 124 -9.26 -4.28 -2.13
C ASN A 124 -8.61 -3.12 -1.38
N VAL A 125 -7.55 -2.48 -1.90
CA VAL A 125 -6.96 -1.29 -1.27
C VAL A 125 -7.99 -0.17 -1.09
N GLU A 126 -7.91 0.53 0.03
CA GLU A 126 -8.76 1.69 0.32
C GLU A 126 -7.91 2.89 0.73
N PHE A 127 -8.26 4.07 0.22
CA PHE A 127 -7.59 5.31 0.58
C PHE A 127 -8.38 5.96 1.72
N ILE A 128 -7.78 6.00 2.90
CA ILE A 128 -8.36 6.62 4.10
C ILE A 128 -8.19 8.14 4.06
N TYR A 129 -7.07 8.60 3.52
CA TYR A 129 -6.77 10.02 3.39
C TYR A 129 -5.89 10.28 2.17
N THR A 130 -6.13 11.41 1.52
CA THR A 130 -5.25 11.98 0.51
C THR A 130 -5.26 13.50 0.61
N LYS A 131 -4.08 14.12 0.65
CA LYS A 131 -3.92 15.57 0.81
C LYS A 131 -4.43 16.29 -0.44
N ASN A 132 -5.37 17.22 -0.25
CA ASN A 132 -5.93 18.09 -1.30
C ASN A 132 -6.57 17.34 -2.49
N LYS A 133 -6.97 16.09 -2.32
CA LYS A 133 -7.59 15.27 -3.37
C LYS A 133 -8.78 14.49 -2.81
N ASN A 134 -9.57 13.91 -3.71
CA ASN A 134 -10.63 12.98 -3.33
C ASN A 134 -10.04 11.55 -3.20
N PRO A 135 -10.21 10.87 -2.04
CA PRO A 135 -9.68 9.51 -1.86
C PRO A 135 -10.21 8.49 -2.87
N LYS A 136 -11.48 8.59 -3.26
CA LYS A 136 -12.11 7.67 -4.22
C LYS A 136 -11.50 7.82 -5.62
N GLN A 137 -11.37 9.06 -6.11
CA GLN A 137 -10.74 9.33 -7.41
C GLN A 137 -9.26 8.91 -7.42
N THR A 138 -8.56 9.13 -6.31
CA THR A 138 -7.14 8.73 -6.18
C THR A 138 -6.99 7.21 -6.21
N LYS A 139 -7.92 6.48 -5.58
CA LYS A 139 -7.99 5.02 -5.60
C LYS A 139 -8.29 4.46 -7.00
N GLU A 140 -9.23 5.04 -7.72
CA GLU A 140 -9.57 4.66 -9.10
C GLU A 140 -8.34 4.83 -10.00
N LYS A 141 -7.72 6.02 -9.97
CA LYS A 141 -6.50 6.29 -10.73
C LYS A 141 -5.33 5.38 -10.34
N PHE A 142 -5.17 5.09 -9.05
CA PHE A 142 -4.13 4.17 -8.57
C PHE A 142 -4.25 2.79 -9.24
N ARG A 143 -5.47 2.27 -9.36
CA ARG A 143 -5.74 0.97 -9.99
C ARG A 143 -5.50 1.03 -11.48
N GLU A 144 -6.06 2.03 -12.16
CA GLU A 144 -5.89 2.25 -13.59
C GLU A 144 -4.41 2.33 -13.97
N ASP A 145 -3.64 3.15 -13.25
CA ASP A 145 -2.19 3.31 -13.46
C ASP A 145 -1.44 1.96 -13.36
N ILE A 146 -1.77 1.13 -12.36
CA ILE A 146 -1.13 -0.19 -12.18
C ILE A 146 -1.49 -1.12 -13.32
N ILE A 147 -2.79 -1.27 -13.61
CA ILE A 147 -3.28 -2.19 -14.64
C ILE A 147 -2.71 -1.80 -16.00
N GLN A 148 -2.74 -0.51 -16.35
CA GLN A 148 -2.20 -0.02 -17.61
C GLN A 148 -0.70 -0.34 -17.73
N LYS A 149 0.12 0.04 -16.74
CA LYS A 149 1.57 -0.21 -16.76
C LYS A 149 1.90 -1.72 -16.84
N VAL A 150 1.11 -2.57 -16.19
CA VAL A 150 1.30 -4.02 -16.26
C VAL A 150 0.93 -4.54 -17.65
N LEU A 151 -0.19 -4.13 -18.23
CA LEU A 151 -0.60 -4.54 -19.57
C LEU A 151 0.37 -4.07 -20.66
N GLU A 152 1.02 -2.93 -20.50
CA GLU A 152 2.07 -2.44 -21.41
C GLU A 152 3.30 -3.35 -21.40
N LYS A 153 3.69 -3.90 -20.25
CA LYS A 153 4.97 -4.63 -20.06
C LYS A 153 4.86 -6.14 -20.00
N MET A 154 3.69 -6.67 -19.66
CA MET A 154 3.48 -8.12 -19.48
C MET A 154 3.45 -8.84 -20.85
N GLU A 155 3.61 -10.15 -20.87
CA GLU A 155 3.50 -10.97 -22.10
C GLU A 155 2.09 -11.54 -22.30
N ASP A 156 1.74 -11.83 -23.55
CA ASP A 156 0.37 -12.08 -24.00
C ASP A 156 -0.44 -13.16 -23.27
N PRO A 157 0.08 -14.34 -22.87
CA PRO A 157 -0.77 -15.30 -22.17
C PRO A 157 -1.20 -14.79 -20.79
N ARG A 158 -0.36 -13.97 -20.12
CA ARG A 158 -0.69 -13.41 -18.80
C ARG A 158 -1.55 -12.15 -18.89
N LYS A 159 -1.41 -11.34 -19.95
CA LYS A 159 -2.29 -10.18 -20.20
C LYS A 159 -3.77 -10.58 -20.25
N LYS A 160 -4.08 -11.68 -20.92
CA LYS A 160 -5.46 -12.19 -21.05
C LYS A 160 -6.11 -12.45 -19.69
N ILE A 161 -5.33 -12.92 -18.70
CA ILE A 161 -5.84 -13.18 -17.34
C ILE A 161 -6.30 -11.87 -16.69
N ILE A 162 -5.48 -10.81 -16.80
CA ILE A 162 -5.82 -9.49 -16.26
C ILE A 162 -7.05 -8.91 -16.96
N LEU A 163 -7.09 -8.96 -18.30
CA LEU A 163 -8.20 -8.46 -19.09
C LEU A 163 -9.52 -9.18 -18.75
N ASN A 164 -9.48 -10.49 -18.56
CA ASN A 164 -10.65 -11.26 -18.15
C ASN A 164 -11.08 -10.93 -16.72
N TYR A 165 -10.14 -10.64 -15.81
CA TYR A 165 -10.45 -10.27 -14.43
C TYR A 165 -11.19 -8.94 -14.35
N ILE A 166 -10.74 -7.91 -15.08
CA ILE A 166 -11.33 -6.56 -15.02
C ILE A 166 -12.72 -6.47 -15.70
N GLN A 167 -13.12 -7.49 -16.47
CA GLN A 167 -14.42 -7.58 -17.12
C GLN A 167 -15.48 -8.33 -16.28
N LYS A 168 -15.07 -8.97 -15.18
CA LYS A 168 -15.97 -9.64 -14.22
C LYS A 168 -16.68 -8.61 -13.34
#